data_AF-A0AB33BBH2-F1
#
_entry.id   AF-A0AB33BBH2-F1
#
_cell.length_a   1.000
_cell.length_b   1.000
_cell.length_c   1.000
_cell.angle_alpha   90.00
_cell.angle_beta   90.00
_cell.angle_gamma   90.00
#
_symmetry.space_group_name_H-M   'P 1'
#
loop_
_entity.id
_entity.type
_entity.pdbx_description
1 polymer ?
#
loop_
_entity_poly.entity_id
_entity_poly.type
_entity_poly.pdbx_seq_one_letter_code
_entity_poly.pdbx_strand_id
1 'polypeptide(L)'
;MKSYLVYFQKFQLIIKAIFFIFFNIYIWNIAANNNLFQLNSFKSILMLICEICWSISSICIMKELNPIALISVNIIPIFLAIIGWFPITLIGSFVLIGIVNICLMMPKMNLKSYYGLFCFSIVNSVIPTSAINFLNHQYLDQNVVLNVGILCTLYFLFFNLSFHPELANLINIFFIIMFAGLVLANFPLIKDILLIALVLISYGAQIFLRQEKPLYCLISFIVISLIAFG
;
A
#
# COMPACT_ATOMS: atom_id res chain seq x y z
N MET A 1 -5.08 -13.23 34.56
CA MET A 1 -6.01 -12.81 33.48
C MET A 1 -5.55 -11.56 32.72
N LYS A 2 -5.11 -10.46 33.36
CA LYS A 2 -4.63 -9.27 32.64
C LYS A 2 -3.40 -9.51 31.74
N SER A 3 -2.43 -10.32 32.17
CA SER A 3 -1.25 -10.67 31.35
C SER A 3 -1.65 -11.45 30.10
N TYR A 4 -2.49 -12.48 30.23
CA TYR A 4 -2.96 -13.30 29.11
C TYR A 4 -3.72 -12.48 28.05
N LEU A 5 -4.54 -11.52 28.49
CA LEU A 5 -5.24 -10.58 27.61
C LEU A 5 -4.26 -9.69 26.81
N VAL A 6 -3.19 -9.21 27.45
CA VAL A 6 -2.13 -8.43 26.78
C VAL A 6 -1.33 -9.27 25.78
N TYR A 7 -0.96 -10.50 26.15
CA TYR A 7 -0.29 -11.42 25.22
C TYR A 7 -1.15 -11.77 24.03
N PHE A 8 -2.44 -12.03 24.26
CA PHE A 8 -3.40 -12.32 23.20
C PHE A 8 -3.60 -11.14 22.24
N GLN A 9 -3.70 -9.91 22.76
CA GLN A 9 -3.78 -8.70 21.93
C GLN A 9 -2.52 -8.48 21.08
N LYS A 10 -1.32 -8.68 21.66
CA LYS A 10 -0.05 -8.62 20.92
C LYS A 10 0.01 -9.69 19.83
N PHE A 11 -0.42 -10.90 20.13
CA PHE A 11 -0.45 -12.01 19.17
C PHE A 11 -1.40 -11.73 17.99
N GLN A 12 -2.62 -11.24 18.26
CA GLN A 12 -3.55 -10.82 17.20
C GLN A 12 -2.96 -9.71 16.30
N LEU A 13 -2.20 -8.79 16.89
CA LEU A 13 -1.57 -7.69 16.17
C LEU A 13 -0.44 -8.15 15.25
N ILE A 14 0.29 -9.20 15.64
CA ILE A 14 1.32 -9.86 14.81
C ILE A 14 0.65 -10.58 13.64
N ILE A 15 -0.39 -11.37 13.90
CA ILE A 15 -1.11 -12.09 12.83
C ILE A 15 -1.64 -11.13 11.77
N LYS A 16 -2.27 -10.01 12.18
CA LYS A 16 -2.77 -8.99 11.25
C LYS A 16 -1.64 -8.34 10.43
N ALA A 17 -0.47 -8.14 11.04
CA ALA A 17 0.70 -7.61 10.33
C ALA A 17 1.19 -8.59 9.26
N ILE A 18 1.27 -9.88 9.59
CA ILE A 18 1.67 -10.92 8.63
C ILE A 18 0.70 -10.98 7.45
N PHE A 19 -0.61 -10.97 7.73
CA PHE A 19 -1.62 -10.97 6.66
C PHE A 19 -1.52 -9.72 5.78
N PHE A 20 -1.35 -8.53 6.37
CA PHE A 20 -1.16 -7.31 5.59
C PHE A 20 0.05 -7.42 4.65
N ILE A 21 1.21 -7.88 5.15
CA ILE A 21 2.42 -8.02 4.33
C ILE A 21 2.16 -8.96 3.15
N PHE A 22 1.58 -10.13 3.43
CA PHE A 22 1.31 -11.13 2.40
C PHE A 22 0.36 -10.60 1.33
N PHE A 23 -0.78 -10.04 1.73
CA PHE A 23 -1.77 -9.51 0.79
C PHE A 23 -1.25 -8.29 0.03
N ASN A 24 -0.44 -7.45 0.66
CA ASN A 24 0.12 -6.28 0.00
C ASN A 24 1.08 -6.66 -1.14
N ILE A 25 2.00 -7.60 -0.87
CA ILE A 25 2.89 -8.17 -1.88
C ILE A 25 2.08 -8.84 -3.00
N TYR A 26 1.04 -9.58 -2.63
CA TYR A 26 0.16 -10.22 -3.61
C TYR A 26 -0.53 -9.19 -4.52
N ILE A 27 -1.08 -8.11 -3.95
CA ILE A 27 -1.72 -7.04 -4.71
C ILE A 27 -0.73 -6.32 -5.64
N TRP A 28 0.50 -6.04 -5.18
CA TRP A 28 1.54 -5.49 -6.05
C TRP A 28 1.86 -6.39 -7.24
N ASN A 29 1.95 -7.70 -7.01
CA ASN A 29 2.18 -8.69 -8.08
C ASN A 29 1.03 -8.69 -9.10
N ILE A 30 -0.23 -8.72 -8.65
CA ILE A 30 -1.37 -8.67 -9.58
C ILE A 30 -1.41 -7.33 -10.31
N ALA A 31 -1.21 -6.19 -9.62
CA ALA A 31 -1.20 -4.87 -10.24
C ALA A 31 -0.08 -4.74 -11.30
N ALA A 32 1.06 -5.39 -11.06
CA ALA A 32 2.17 -5.51 -12.00
C ALA A 32 1.92 -6.49 -13.14
N ASN A 33 0.79 -7.23 -13.15
CA ASN A 33 0.50 -8.35 -14.04
C ASN A 33 1.62 -9.40 -14.05
N ASN A 34 2.21 -9.64 -12.88
CA ASN A 34 3.40 -10.46 -12.79
C ASN A 34 3.43 -11.32 -11.52
N ASN A 35 4.30 -12.32 -11.50
CA ASN A 35 4.38 -13.23 -10.37
C ASN A 35 5.83 -13.39 -9.89
N LEU A 36 6.21 -12.56 -8.92
CA LEU A 36 7.54 -12.60 -8.30
C LEU A 36 7.88 -13.96 -7.70
N PHE A 37 6.88 -14.73 -7.27
CA PHE A 37 7.07 -16.05 -6.65
C PHE A 37 7.53 -17.14 -7.64
N GLN A 38 7.45 -16.88 -8.95
CA GLN A 38 7.89 -17.83 -9.99
C GLN A 38 9.34 -17.58 -10.46
N LEU A 39 9.97 -16.49 -10.01
CA LEU A 39 11.29 -16.08 -10.51
C LEU A 39 12.42 -16.71 -9.66
N ASN A 40 13.14 -17.66 -10.24
CA ASN A 40 14.30 -18.32 -9.63
C ASN A 40 15.61 -17.56 -9.87
N SER A 41 15.63 -16.25 -9.64
CA SER A 41 16.85 -15.43 -9.78
C SER A 41 17.28 -14.83 -8.43
N PHE A 42 18.58 -14.61 -8.26
CA PHE A 42 19.08 -13.89 -7.08
C PHE A 42 18.43 -12.50 -6.92
N LYS A 43 18.19 -11.80 -8.03
CA LYS A 43 17.57 -10.47 -8.04
C LYS A 43 16.10 -10.48 -7.64
N SER A 44 15.34 -11.52 -8.01
CA SER A 44 13.94 -11.67 -7.58
C SER A 44 13.82 -11.98 -6.09
N ILE A 45 14.75 -12.76 -5.53
CA ILE A 45 14.82 -12.98 -4.07
C ILE A 45 15.09 -11.65 -3.35
N LEU A 46 16.04 -10.84 -3.84
CA LEU A 46 16.33 -9.53 -3.26
C LEU A 46 15.12 -8.58 -3.35
N MET A 47 14.38 -8.58 -4.47
CA MET A 47 13.16 -7.78 -4.61
C MET A 47 12.09 -8.19 -3.62
N LEU A 48 11.86 -9.50 -3.45
CA LEU A 48 10.89 -10.01 -2.48
C LEU A 48 11.22 -9.53 -1.06
N ILE A 49 12.49 -9.54 -0.67
CA ILE A 49 12.94 -9.00 0.62
C ILE A 49 12.67 -7.49 0.70
N CYS A 50 12.92 -6.73 -0.38
CA CYS A 50 12.64 -5.29 -0.43
C CYS A 50 11.14 -4.99 -0.26
N GLU A 51 10.27 -5.76 -0.91
CA GLU A 51 8.82 -5.61 -0.79
C GLU A 51 8.29 -5.96 0.60
N ILE A 52 8.86 -6.99 1.23
CA ILE A 52 8.59 -7.32 2.63
C ILE A 52 8.97 -6.12 3.51
N CYS A 53 10.15 -5.53 3.30
CA CYS A 53 10.58 -4.33 4.02
C CYS A 53 9.62 -3.15 3.82
N TRP A 54 9.20 -2.83 2.60
CA TRP A 54 8.26 -1.73 2.37
C TRP A 54 6.87 -1.99 2.97
N SER A 55 6.41 -3.24 2.95
CA SER A 55 5.16 -3.63 3.61
C SER A 55 5.26 -3.51 5.14
N ILE A 56 6.40 -3.89 5.73
CA ILE A 56 6.66 -3.68 7.16
C ILE A 56 6.72 -2.18 7.49
N SER A 57 7.38 -1.38 6.64
CA SER A 57 7.43 0.09 6.77
C SER A 57 6.02 0.68 6.84
N SER A 58 5.13 0.26 5.94
CA SER A 58 3.73 0.68 5.91
C SER A 58 2.97 0.35 7.19
N ILE A 59 3.24 -0.81 7.81
CA ILE A 59 2.66 -1.19 9.10
C ILE A 59 3.24 -0.36 10.25
N CYS A 60 4.56 -0.14 10.25
CA CYS A 60 5.22 0.69 11.25
C CYS A 60 4.65 2.10 11.26
N ILE A 61 4.42 2.63 10.07
CA ILE A 61 3.73 3.89 9.83
C ILE A 61 2.29 3.85 10.38
N MET A 62 1.48 2.87 9.99
CA MET A 62 0.08 2.72 10.43
C MET A 62 -0.09 2.68 11.96
N LYS A 63 0.88 2.07 12.64
CA LYS A 63 0.82 1.85 14.09
C LYS A 63 1.61 2.88 14.90
N GLU A 64 2.10 3.94 14.25
CA GLU A 64 2.96 4.97 14.85
C GLU A 64 4.12 4.33 15.67
N LEU A 65 4.73 3.26 15.14
CA LEU A 65 5.81 2.53 15.81
C LEU A 65 7.11 3.34 15.87
N ASN A 66 8.03 2.90 16.71
CA ASN A 66 9.31 3.57 16.98
C ASN A 66 10.04 3.99 15.68
N PRO A 67 10.42 5.27 15.52
CA PRO A 67 11.14 5.79 14.35
C PRO A 67 12.37 4.99 13.95
N ILE A 68 13.10 4.43 14.92
CA ILE A 68 14.32 3.66 14.66
C ILE A 68 14.00 2.41 13.84
N ALA A 69 12.91 1.72 14.16
CA ALA A 69 12.48 0.53 13.42
C ALA A 69 12.10 0.91 11.97
N LEU A 70 11.42 2.04 11.77
CA LEU A 70 11.05 2.53 10.44
C LEU A 70 12.29 2.86 9.59
N ILE A 71 13.26 3.58 10.16
CA ILE A 71 14.52 3.90 9.49
C ILE A 71 15.25 2.62 9.08
N SER A 72 15.36 1.67 10.01
CA SER A 72 16.06 0.39 9.78
C SER A 72 15.46 -0.37 8.60
N VAL A 73 14.13 -0.47 8.57
CA VAL A 73 13.38 -1.22 7.55
C VAL A 73 13.44 -0.54 6.18
N ASN A 74 13.56 0.79 6.11
CA ASN A 74 13.67 1.52 4.84
C ASN A 74 15.10 1.57 4.27
N ILE A 75 16.12 1.41 5.12
CA ILE A 75 17.53 1.39 4.69
C ILE A 75 17.92 0.03 4.08
N ILE A 76 17.35 -1.08 4.58
CA ILE A 76 17.66 -2.44 4.08
C ILE A 76 17.45 -2.57 2.56
N PRO A 77 16.31 -2.15 1.96
CA PRO A 77 16.12 -2.20 0.52
C PRO A 77 17.20 -1.47 -0.29
N ILE A 78 17.68 -0.33 0.21
CA ILE A 78 18.72 0.46 -0.46
C ILE A 78 20.04 -0.33 -0.51
N PHE A 79 20.45 -0.92 0.61
CA PHE A 79 21.65 -1.75 0.65
C PHE A 79 21.52 -3.00 -0.23
N LEU A 80 20.37 -3.67 -0.20
CA LEU A 80 20.12 -4.83 -1.04
C LEU A 80 20.14 -4.49 -2.53
N ALA A 81 19.65 -3.30 -2.91
CA ALA A 81 19.71 -2.85 -4.30
C ALA A 81 21.15 -2.61 -4.79
N ILE A 82 22.01 -2.07 -3.92
CA ILE A 82 23.44 -1.85 -4.22
C ILE A 82 24.17 -3.19 -4.33
N ILE A 83 24.00 -4.08 -3.35
CA ILE A 83 24.63 -5.41 -3.34
C ILE A 83 24.14 -6.28 -4.51
N GLY A 84 22.87 -6.13 -4.87
CA GLY A 84 22.23 -6.83 -5.98
C GLY A 84 22.59 -6.30 -7.36
N TRP A 85 23.41 -5.25 -7.46
CA TRP A 85 23.76 -4.58 -8.72
C TRP A 85 22.54 -4.25 -9.57
N PHE A 86 21.53 -3.68 -8.93
CA PHE A 86 20.38 -3.16 -9.64
C PHE A 86 20.76 -1.90 -10.45
N PRO A 87 20.06 -1.59 -11.54
CA PRO A 87 20.32 -0.37 -12.30
C PRO A 87 20.12 0.88 -11.46
N ILE A 88 20.92 1.91 -11.75
CA ILE A 88 20.98 3.15 -10.97
C ILE A 88 19.60 3.82 -10.84
N THR A 89 18.77 3.76 -11.88
CA THR A 89 17.40 4.28 -11.86
C THR A 89 16.53 3.60 -10.79
N LEU A 90 16.70 2.29 -10.61
CA LEU A 90 15.95 1.51 -9.64
C LEU A 90 16.52 1.70 -8.22
N ILE A 91 17.84 1.82 -8.07
CA ILE A 91 18.48 2.22 -6.81
C ILE A 91 17.95 3.60 -6.36
N GLY A 92 17.90 4.58 -7.26
CA GLY A 92 17.35 5.91 -6.97
C GLY A 92 15.89 5.88 -6.53
N SER A 93 15.09 4.99 -7.14
CA SER A 93 13.68 4.79 -6.76
C SER A 93 13.55 4.18 -5.35
N PHE A 94 14.44 3.27 -4.97
CA PHE A 94 14.44 2.66 -3.64
C PHE A 94 14.84 3.66 -2.56
N VAL A 95 15.82 4.52 -2.88
CA VAL A 95 16.19 5.67 -2.03
C VAL A 95 15.00 6.62 -1.87
N LEU A 96 14.25 6.89 -2.95
CA LEU A 96 13.06 7.75 -2.89
C LEU A 96 11.97 7.17 -1.97
N ILE A 97 11.68 5.86 -2.03
CA ILE A 97 10.77 5.21 -1.07
C ILE A 97 11.26 5.44 0.36
N GLY A 98 12.54 5.17 0.61
CA GLY A 98 13.10 5.29 1.95
C GLY A 98 13.02 6.72 2.48
N ILE A 99 13.39 7.71 1.67
CA ILE A 99 13.29 9.13 2.03
C ILE A 99 11.85 9.50 2.33
N VAL A 100 10.89 9.17 1.45
CA VAL A 100 9.48 9.53 1.63
C VAL A 100 8.95 8.90 2.91
N ASN A 101 9.17 7.60 3.13
CA ASN A 101 8.72 6.91 4.34
C ASN A 101 9.33 7.51 5.63
N ILE A 102 10.58 7.98 5.60
CA ILE A 102 11.22 8.66 6.74
C ILE A 102 10.69 10.09 6.91
N CYS A 103 10.54 10.84 5.81
CA CYS A 103 10.03 12.21 5.78
C CYS A 103 8.60 12.33 6.33
N LEU A 104 7.79 11.29 6.16
CA LEU A 104 6.43 11.22 6.71
C LEU A 104 6.38 11.14 8.24
N MET A 105 7.52 10.95 8.91
CA MET A 105 7.63 11.11 10.37
C MET A 105 7.83 12.57 10.79
N MET A 106 8.15 13.48 9.86
CA MET A 106 8.31 14.89 10.19
C MET A 106 6.95 15.54 10.43
N PRO A 107 6.77 16.38 11.47
CA PRO A 107 5.47 16.98 11.80
C PRO A 107 4.77 17.72 10.65
N LYS A 108 5.56 18.34 9.75
CA LYS A 108 5.05 19.09 8.59
C LYS A 108 4.63 18.24 7.39
N MET A 109 5.15 17.02 7.28
CA MET A 109 4.80 16.05 6.24
C MET A 109 4.13 14.81 6.84
N ASN A 110 3.65 14.93 8.07
CA ASN A 110 3.00 13.84 8.79
C ASN A 110 1.82 13.34 7.97
N LEU A 111 1.51 12.05 8.07
CA LEU A 111 0.36 11.41 7.39
C LEU A 111 -0.98 11.97 7.83
N LYS A 112 -0.99 12.71 8.94
CA LYS A 112 -2.09 13.56 9.39
C LYS A 112 -2.35 14.75 8.45
N SER A 113 -1.45 15.01 7.49
CA SER A 113 -1.62 15.94 6.38
C SER A 113 -1.90 15.19 5.07
N TYR A 114 -2.86 15.70 4.27
CA TYR A 114 -3.23 15.12 2.97
C TYR A 114 -2.04 14.96 2.03
N TYR A 115 -1.12 15.93 2.04
CA TYR A 115 0.05 15.92 1.18
C TYR A 115 0.98 14.75 1.52
N GLY A 116 1.20 14.50 2.82
CA GLY A 116 1.96 13.34 3.27
C GLY A 116 1.30 12.03 2.84
N LEU A 117 0.00 11.89 3.09
CA LEU A 117 -0.75 10.68 2.72
C LEU A 117 -0.75 10.41 1.20
N PHE A 118 -0.90 11.46 0.39
CA PHE A 118 -0.86 11.35 -1.07
C PHE A 118 0.53 10.93 -1.57
N CYS A 119 1.59 11.59 -1.08
CA CYS A 119 2.97 11.22 -1.40
C CYS A 119 3.27 9.78 -1.02
N PHE A 120 2.85 9.36 0.18
CA PHE A 120 2.98 7.98 0.64
C PHE A 120 2.31 6.99 -0.32
N SER A 121 1.06 7.27 -0.69
CA SER A 121 0.23 6.37 -1.51
C SER A 121 0.78 6.21 -2.92
N ILE A 122 1.24 7.31 -3.54
CA ILE A 122 1.89 7.28 -4.85
C ILE A 122 3.17 6.45 -4.81
N VAL A 123 4.03 6.74 -3.85
CA VAL A 123 5.37 6.15 -3.79
C VAL A 123 5.30 4.65 -3.52
N ASN A 124 4.39 4.21 -2.65
CA ASN A 124 4.18 2.81 -2.32
C ASN A 124 3.31 2.05 -3.35
N SER A 125 2.71 2.73 -4.34
CA SER A 125 2.04 2.07 -5.47
C SER A 125 2.90 2.02 -6.73
N VAL A 126 3.53 3.13 -7.10
CA VAL A 126 4.27 3.29 -8.36
C VAL A 126 5.57 2.49 -8.32
N ILE A 127 6.37 2.67 -7.28
CA ILE A 127 7.75 2.19 -7.30
C ILE A 127 7.81 0.67 -7.14
N PRO A 128 7.06 0.01 -6.23
CA PRO A 128 7.03 -1.45 -6.18
C PRO A 128 6.57 -2.07 -7.52
N THR A 129 5.46 -1.59 -8.08
CA THR A 129 4.93 -2.11 -9.36
C THR A 129 5.90 -1.92 -10.53
N SER A 130 6.58 -0.77 -10.59
CA SER A 130 7.58 -0.48 -11.62
C SER A 130 8.83 -1.33 -11.44
N ALA A 131 9.24 -1.58 -10.20
CA ALA A 131 10.40 -2.38 -9.87
C ALA A 131 10.18 -3.86 -10.25
N ILE A 132 8.98 -4.40 -10.02
CA ILE A 132 8.57 -5.74 -10.46
C ILE A 132 8.65 -5.86 -11.98
N ASN A 133 8.00 -4.94 -12.72
CA ASN A 133 7.98 -4.97 -14.19
C ASN A 133 9.39 -4.84 -14.78
N PHE A 134 10.20 -3.96 -14.20
CA PHE A 134 11.58 -3.76 -14.62
C PHE A 134 12.41 -5.03 -14.48
N LEU A 135 12.28 -5.75 -13.36
CA LEU A 135 12.98 -7.02 -13.16
C LEU A 135 12.59 -8.10 -14.18
N ASN A 136 11.36 -8.04 -14.65
CA ASN A 136 10.83 -8.96 -15.64
C ASN A 136 11.04 -8.49 -17.09
N HIS A 137 11.82 -7.41 -17.27
CA HIS A 137 12.07 -6.80 -18.58
C HIS A 137 10.79 -6.41 -19.33
N GLN A 138 9.73 -6.07 -18.59
CA GLN A 138 8.46 -5.63 -19.14
C GLN A 138 8.36 -4.11 -19.10
N TYR A 139 7.86 -3.52 -20.18
CA TYR A 139 7.49 -2.12 -20.21
C TYR A 139 6.22 -1.90 -19.40
N LEU A 140 6.05 -0.67 -18.90
CA LEU A 140 4.82 -0.25 -18.25
C LEU A 140 3.75 0.01 -19.31
N ASP A 141 3.04 -1.05 -19.70
CA ASP A 141 1.90 -0.94 -20.60
C ASP A 141 0.77 -0.13 -19.95
N GLN A 142 -0.13 0.40 -20.77
CA GLN A 142 -1.24 1.27 -20.32
C GLN A 142 -2.07 0.64 -19.18
N ASN A 143 -2.26 -0.68 -19.20
CA ASN A 143 -2.95 -1.41 -18.14
C ASN A 143 -2.20 -1.39 -16.80
N VAL A 144 -0.87 -1.51 -16.84
CA VAL A 144 -0.04 -1.46 -15.61
C VAL A 144 -0.02 -0.05 -15.04
N VAL A 145 0.10 0.97 -15.90
CA VAL A 145 0.04 2.39 -15.47
C VAL A 145 -1.30 2.71 -14.80
N LEU A 146 -2.39 2.20 -15.36
CA LEU A 146 -3.71 2.33 -14.76
C LEU A 146 -3.81 1.59 -13.42
N ASN A 147 -3.34 0.33 -13.34
CA ASN A 147 -3.37 -0.46 -12.12
C ASN A 147 -2.63 0.26 -10.97
N VAL A 148 -1.52 0.92 -11.28
CA VAL A 148 -0.79 1.76 -10.33
C VAL A 148 -1.63 2.94 -9.82
N GLY A 149 -2.42 3.58 -10.69
CA GLY A 149 -3.33 4.66 -10.33
C GLY A 149 -4.48 4.20 -9.43
N ILE A 150 -5.07 3.05 -9.75
CA ILE A 150 -6.10 2.39 -8.92
C ILE A 150 -5.51 2.05 -7.55
N LEU A 151 -4.33 1.42 -7.53
CA LEU A 151 -3.65 1.02 -6.31
C LEU A 151 -3.31 2.24 -5.44
N CYS A 152 -2.76 3.32 -6.02
CA CYS A 152 -2.50 4.57 -5.32
C CYS A 152 -3.76 5.08 -4.59
N THR A 153 -4.90 5.00 -5.27
CA THR A 153 -6.16 5.51 -4.74
C THR A 153 -6.69 4.60 -3.63
N LEU A 154 -6.54 3.28 -3.75
CA LEU A 154 -6.88 2.34 -2.68
C LEU A 154 -6.01 2.53 -1.43
N TYR A 155 -4.70 2.74 -1.61
CA TYR A 155 -3.78 3.10 -0.53
C TYR A 155 -4.26 4.38 0.18
N PHE A 156 -4.55 5.42 -0.59
CA PHE A 156 -5.03 6.67 -0.03
C PHE A 156 -6.31 6.46 0.78
N LEU A 157 -7.32 5.78 0.22
CA LEU A 157 -8.58 5.50 0.90
C LEU A 157 -8.38 4.70 2.20
N PHE A 158 -7.54 3.66 2.18
CA PHE A 158 -7.28 2.79 3.33
C PHE A 158 -6.54 3.52 4.47
N PHE A 159 -5.47 4.25 4.13
CA PHE A 159 -4.65 4.92 5.14
C PHE A 159 -5.28 6.22 5.65
N ASN A 160 -6.08 6.91 4.83
CA ASN A 160 -6.87 8.07 5.26
C ASN A 160 -7.73 7.76 6.50
N LEU A 161 -8.46 6.65 6.44
CA LEU A 161 -9.31 6.15 7.55
C LEU A 161 -8.50 5.79 8.80
N SER A 162 -7.24 5.40 8.63
CA SER A 162 -6.39 5.02 9.75
C SER A 162 -5.79 6.23 10.48
N PHE A 163 -5.72 7.40 9.82
CA PHE A 163 -4.89 8.51 10.30
C PHE A 163 -5.61 9.79 10.71
N HIS A 164 -6.87 10.08 10.35
CA HIS A 164 -7.59 11.12 11.11
C HIS A 164 -9.13 11.16 10.98
N PRO A 165 -9.84 11.34 12.11
CA PRO A 165 -11.23 11.80 12.18
C PRO A 165 -11.46 13.29 11.80
N GLU A 166 -10.44 13.99 11.28
CA GLU A 166 -10.47 15.44 11.00
C GLU A 166 -10.31 15.80 9.51
N LEU A 167 -10.15 14.79 8.65
CA LEU A 167 -10.02 15.00 7.21
C LEU A 167 -11.42 15.19 6.62
N ALA A 168 -11.75 16.44 6.26
CA ALA A 168 -13.04 16.86 5.71
C ALA A 168 -13.60 15.88 4.66
N ASN A 169 -14.81 15.38 4.91
CA ASN A 169 -15.54 14.39 4.11
C ASN A 169 -15.58 14.67 2.58
N LEU A 170 -15.51 15.95 2.17
CA LEU A 170 -15.61 16.36 0.76
C LEU A 170 -14.42 15.94 -0.10
N ILE A 171 -13.20 15.94 0.44
CA ILE A 171 -12.01 15.53 -0.32
C ILE A 171 -12.01 14.01 -0.53
N ASN A 172 -12.48 13.25 0.45
CA ASN A 172 -12.64 11.80 0.34
C ASN A 172 -13.67 11.44 -0.73
N ILE A 173 -14.76 12.20 -0.81
CA ILE A 173 -15.76 12.08 -1.87
C ILE A 173 -15.13 12.39 -3.24
N PHE A 174 -14.32 13.45 -3.35
CA PHE A 174 -13.65 13.80 -4.61
C PHE A 174 -12.68 12.68 -5.06
N PHE A 175 -11.92 12.10 -4.14
CA PHE A 175 -11.05 10.96 -4.44
C PHE A 175 -11.81 9.68 -4.77
N ILE A 176 -12.93 9.39 -4.10
CA ILE A 176 -13.82 8.29 -4.47
C ILE A 176 -14.39 8.50 -5.87
N ILE A 177 -14.75 9.73 -6.23
CA ILE A 177 -15.22 10.08 -7.58
C ILE A 177 -14.09 9.93 -8.60
N MET A 178 -12.87 10.36 -8.28
CA MET A 178 -11.70 10.13 -9.16
C MET A 178 -11.40 8.64 -9.32
N PHE A 179 -11.46 7.87 -8.24
CA PHE A 179 -11.31 6.41 -8.26
C PHE A 179 -12.36 5.78 -9.18
N ALA A 180 -13.64 6.14 -8.97
CA ALA A 180 -14.75 5.69 -9.77
C ALA A 180 -14.54 6.03 -11.26
N GLY A 181 -14.08 7.24 -11.57
CA GLY A 181 -13.76 7.67 -12.93
C GLY A 181 -12.62 6.87 -13.57
N LEU A 182 -11.53 6.61 -12.83
CA LEU A 182 -10.41 5.80 -13.31
C LEU A 182 -10.80 4.35 -13.58
N VAL A 183 -11.66 3.79 -12.71
CA VAL A 183 -12.21 2.43 -12.82
C VAL A 183 -13.16 2.34 -14.03
N LEU A 184 -14.17 3.22 -14.11
CA LEU A 184 -15.15 3.29 -15.21
C LEU A 184 -14.54 3.48 -16.59
N ALA A 185 -13.35 4.09 -16.68
CA ALA A 185 -12.68 4.29 -17.96
C ALA A 185 -12.10 2.99 -18.54
N ASN A 186 -11.98 1.90 -17.78
CA ASN A 186 -11.12 0.77 -18.15
C ASN A 186 -11.58 -0.64 -17.77
N PHE A 187 -12.65 -0.83 -16.99
CA PHE A 187 -13.20 -2.17 -16.73
C PHE A 187 -14.55 -2.40 -17.42
N PRO A 188 -15.05 -3.65 -17.41
CA PRO A 188 -16.42 -3.93 -17.80
C PRO A 188 -17.40 -3.24 -16.85
N LEU A 189 -18.41 -2.59 -17.41
CA LEU A 189 -19.43 -1.76 -16.73
C LEU A 189 -20.02 -2.40 -15.45
N ILE A 190 -20.14 -3.73 -15.41
CA ILE A 190 -20.64 -4.48 -14.24
C ILE A 190 -19.59 -4.57 -13.12
N LYS A 191 -18.30 -4.79 -13.45
CA LYS A 191 -17.20 -4.77 -12.47
C LYS A 191 -17.05 -3.37 -11.87
N ASP A 192 -17.22 -2.31 -12.68
CA ASP A 192 -17.12 -0.92 -12.23
C ASP A 192 -18.17 -0.56 -11.17
N ILE A 193 -19.44 -0.86 -11.45
CA ILE A 193 -20.56 -0.57 -10.56
C ILE A 193 -20.37 -1.32 -9.24
N LEU A 194 -19.92 -2.58 -9.29
CA LEU A 194 -19.66 -3.38 -8.10
C LEU A 194 -18.54 -2.77 -7.25
N LEU A 195 -17.44 -2.34 -7.88
CA LEU A 195 -16.29 -1.74 -7.19
C LEU A 195 -16.64 -0.41 -6.53
N ILE A 196 -17.33 0.46 -7.26
CA ILE A 196 -17.80 1.75 -6.75
C ILE A 196 -18.78 1.53 -5.61
N ALA A 197 -19.74 0.61 -5.75
CA ALA A 197 -20.67 0.26 -4.69
C ALA A 197 -19.96 -0.29 -3.45
N LEU A 198 -18.95 -1.15 -3.61
CA LEU A 198 -18.19 -1.70 -2.50
C LEU A 198 -17.35 -0.64 -1.78
N VAL A 199 -16.73 0.29 -2.52
CA VAL A 199 -16.06 1.45 -1.92
C VAL A 199 -17.07 2.30 -1.15
N LEU A 200 -18.22 2.64 -1.75
CA LEU A 200 -19.25 3.45 -1.09
C LEU A 200 -19.86 2.77 0.13
N ILE A 201 -20.09 1.45 0.09
CA ILE A 201 -20.63 0.68 1.23
C ILE A 201 -19.58 0.54 2.33
N SER A 202 -18.35 0.18 1.98
CA SER A 202 -17.22 0.09 2.91
C SER A 202 -16.99 1.41 3.64
N TYR A 203 -16.91 2.50 2.88
CA TYR A 203 -16.58 3.83 3.37
C TYR A 203 -17.78 4.48 4.07
N GLY A 204 -18.96 4.39 3.45
CA GLY A 204 -20.22 4.90 4.00
C GLY A 204 -20.58 4.21 5.32
N ALA A 205 -20.51 2.88 5.40
CA ALA A 205 -20.84 2.17 6.64
C ALA A 205 -19.86 2.51 7.77
N GLN A 206 -18.56 2.67 7.48
CA GLN A 206 -17.57 3.02 8.50
C GLN A 206 -17.75 4.44 9.03
N ILE A 207 -18.02 5.41 8.16
CA ILE A 207 -18.33 6.80 8.53
C ILE A 207 -19.62 6.88 9.34
N PHE A 208 -20.70 6.23 8.89
CA PHE A 208 -22.00 6.30 9.55
C PHE A 208 -22.02 5.59 10.90
N LEU A 209 -21.30 4.47 11.05
CA LEU A 209 -21.31 3.69 12.28
C LEU A 209 -20.30 4.20 13.33
N ARG A 210 -19.39 5.13 12.99
CA ARG A 210 -18.27 5.56 13.85
C ARG A 210 -17.49 4.38 14.45
N GLN A 211 -17.42 3.27 13.72
CA GLN A 211 -16.79 2.02 14.13
C GLN A 211 -15.62 1.69 13.20
N GLU A 212 -14.74 2.66 12.99
CA GLU A 212 -13.50 2.50 12.24
C GLU A 212 -12.59 1.52 13.00
N LYS A 213 -12.60 0.25 12.58
CA LYS A 213 -11.66 -0.75 13.09
C LYS A 213 -10.65 -1.05 11.99
N PRO A 214 -9.34 -1.09 12.32
CA PRO A 214 -8.29 -1.42 11.35
C PRO A 214 -8.52 -2.74 10.61
N LEU A 215 -9.21 -3.69 11.25
CA LEU A 215 -9.58 -4.97 10.64
C LEU A 215 -10.59 -4.81 9.49
N TYR A 216 -11.60 -3.96 9.63
CA TYR A 216 -12.61 -3.75 8.60
C TYR A 216 -12.04 -2.93 7.43
N CYS A 217 -11.16 -1.98 7.72
CA CYS A 217 -10.40 -1.27 6.68
C CYS A 217 -9.53 -2.27 5.89
N LEU A 218 -8.85 -3.19 6.59
CA LEU A 218 -7.97 -4.17 5.95
C LEU A 218 -8.76 -5.13 5.06
N ILE A 219 -9.89 -5.65 5.56
CA ILE A 219 -10.77 -6.54 4.79
C ILE A 219 -11.32 -5.81 3.56
N SER A 220 -11.75 -4.55 3.72
CA SER A 220 -12.25 -3.74 2.60
C SER A 220 -11.18 -3.52 1.54
N PHE A 221 -9.96 -3.15 1.96
CA PHE A 221 -8.83 -2.99 1.05
C PHE A 221 -8.53 -4.27 0.27
N ILE A 222 -8.48 -5.43 0.94
CA ILE A 222 -8.22 -6.71 0.30
C ILE A 222 -9.32 -7.06 -0.70
N VAL A 223 -10.59 -6.99 -0.29
CA VAL A 223 -11.73 -7.35 -1.15
C VAL A 223 -11.79 -6.44 -2.39
N ILE A 224 -11.66 -5.14 -2.20
CA ILE A 224 -11.71 -4.17 -3.32
C ILE A 224 -10.51 -4.38 -4.26
N SER A 225 -9.31 -4.62 -3.72
CA SER A 225 -8.12 -4.88 -4.55
C SER A 225 -8.24 -6.18 -5.35
N LEU A 226 -8.76 -7.25 -4.76
CA LEU A 226 -8.96 -8.52 -5.46
C LEU A 226 -9.99 -8.40 -6.60
N ILE A 227 -11.03 -7.60 -6.41
CA ILE A 227 -12.06 -7.37 -7.44
C ILE A 227 -11.53 -6.43 -8.54
N ALA A 228 -10.68 -5.47 -8.18
CA ALA A 228 -10.07 -4.55 -9.14
C ALA A 228 -9.05 -5.22 -10.04
N PHE A 229 -8.22 -6.11 -9.49
CA PHE A 229 -7.08 -6.66 -10.22
C PHE A 229 -7.26 -8.13 -10.64
N GLY A 230 -8.19 -8.88 -10.04
CA GLY A 230 -8.56 -10.25 -10.43
C GLY A 230 -9.68 -10.31 -11.47
#